data_AF-A0A7G9B0I9-F1
#
_entry.id   AF-A0A7G9B0I9-F1
#
_cell.length_a   1.000
_cell.length_b   1.000
_cell.length_c   1.000
_cell.angle_alpha   90.00
_cell.angle_beta   90.00
_cell.angle_gamma   90.00
#
_symmetry.space_group_name_H-M   'P 1'
#
loop_
_entity.id
_entity.type
_entity.pdbx_description
1 polymer ?
#
loop_
_entity_poly.entity_id
_entity_poly.type
_entity_poly.pdbx_seq_one_letter_code
_entity_poly.pdbx_strand_id
1 'polypeptide(L)'
;MEKILKEKLAQDMPIYQQEEILWMLDHIGHPNYKIRDDLIFVSLARAIQEQLFTKDQFDFVVVEALKRQGLLYKKEEVGQATLIRSFTALLFANLLNADAKKNSLYFKRLSSHQRMALFEQGLSYLLYENDSTGYSEEYGWVHAFAHGADLLVEIIYHPDFPITRVIYQAVLNERLSQTRVAVWLTSLSFPLENSIDFIQFSNVRSCLLEIYLQLNKEKVLADELKETIHLFSY
;
A
#
# COMPACT_ATOMS: atom_id res chain seq x y z
N MET A 1 -25.57 9.81 -11.32
CA MET A 1 -24.10 9.96 -11.20
C MET A 1 -23.36 9.31 -12.35
N GLU A 2 -23.58 8.02 -12.62
CA GLU A 2 -22.87 7.25 -13.65
C GLU A 2 -22.73 7.95 -15.01
N LYS A 3 -23.84 8.48 -15.56
CA LYS A 3 -23.84 9.20 -16.84
C LYS A 3 -22.89 10.41 -16.85
N ILE A 4 -22.88 11.19 -15.76
CA ILE A 4 -22.04 12.39 -15.63
C ILE A 4 -20.56 11.98 -15.62
N LEU A 5 -20.21 10.96 -14.83
CA LEU A 5 -18.83 10.46 -14.77
C LEU A 5 -18.37 9.88 -16.12
N LYS A 6 -19.25 9.17 -16.84
CA LYS A 6 -18.95 8.66 -18.18
C LYS A 6 -18.68 9.78 -19.18
N GLU A 7 -19.46 10.85 -19.13
CA GLU A 7 -19.23 12.04 -19.96
C GLU A 7 -17.90 12.71 -19.62
N LYS A 8 -17.51 12.73 -18.34
CA LYS A 8 -16.22 13.29 -17.89
C LYS A 8 -15.01 12.46 -18.29
N LEU A 9 -15.13 11.12 -18.32
CA LEU A 9 -14.05 10.27 -18.81
C LEU A 9 -13.67 10.55 -20.27
N ALA A 10 -14.63 11.00 -21.08
CA ALA A 10 -14.37 11.41 -22.47
C ALA A 10 -13.75 12.81 -22.61
N GLN A 11 -13.66 13.59 -21.52
CA GLN A 11 -13.06 14.92 -21.52
C GLN A 11 -11.57 14.85 -21.22
N ASP A 12 -10.80 15.79 -21.76
CA ASP A 12 -9.36 15.90 -21.52
C ASP A 12 -9.05 16.44 -20.11
N MET A 13 -9.78 17.48 -19.68
CA MET A 13 -9.60 18.12 -18.37
C MET A 13 -10.93 18.20 -17.61
N PRO A 14 -11.50 17.05 -17.17
CA PRO A 14 -12.75 17.06 -16.42
C PRO A 14 -12.59 17.72 -15.05
N ILE A 15 -13.56 18.53 -14.64
CA ILE A 15 -13.64 19.09 -13.29
C ILE A 15 -14.58 18.23 -12.47
N TYR A 16 -14.10 17.60 -11.41
CA TYR A 16 -14.93 16.81 -10.51
C TYR A 16 -15.59 17.69 -9.44
N GLN A 17 -16.85 17.38 -9.11
CA GLN A 17 -17.57 17.99 -7.99
C GLN A 17 -17.46 17.09 -6.75
N GLN A 18 -17.66 17.66 -5.57
CA GLN A 18 -17.48 16.93 -4.31
C GLN A 18 -18.45 15.74 -4.18
N GLU A 19 -19.69 15.90 -4.65
CA GLU A 19 -20.72 14.84 -4.64
C GLU A 19 -20.34 13.67 -5.55
N GLU A 20 -19.62 13.94 -6.64
CA GLU A 20 -19.12 12.92 -7.56
C GLU A 20 -17.99 12.11 -6.94
N ILE A 21 -17.06 12.81 -6.25
CA ILE A 21 -15.98 12.17 -5.50
C ILE A 21 -16.57 11.27 -4.41
N LEU A 22 -17.52 11.79 -3.61
CA LEU A 22 -18.21 11.02 -2.58
C LEU A 22 -18.88 9.78 -3.16
N TRP A 23 -19.61 9.94 -4.27
CA TRP A 23 -20.29 8.81 -4.91
C TRP A 23 -19.29 7.74 -5.38
N MET A 24 -18.15 8.14 -5.97
CA MET A 24 -17.09 7.19 -6.36
C MET A 24 -16.54 6.44 -5.15
N LEU A 25 -16.28 7.13 -4.03
CA LEU A 25 -15.77 6.51 -2.80
C LEU A 25 -16.81 5.57 -2.15
N ASP A 26 -18.09 5.93 -2.16
CA ASP A 26 -19.17 5.11 -1.60
C ASP A 26 -19.42 3.83 -2.41
N HIS A 27 -19.08 3.83 -3.70
CA HIS A 27 -19.32 2.72 -4.61
C HIS A 27 -18.01 2.06 -5.09
N ILE A 28 -16.89 2.29 -4.40
CA ILE A 28 -15.56 1.82 -4.82
C ILE A 28 -15.46 0.30 -5.00
N GLY A 29 -16.30 -0.48 -4.32
CA GLY A 29 -16.42 -1.94 -4.47
C GLY A 29 -17.71 -2.39 -5.14
N HIS A 30 -18.25 -1.62 -6.10
CA HIS A 30 -19.48 -1.95 -6.80
C HIS A 30 -19.42 -3.35 -7.49
N PRO A 31 -20.46 -4.19 -7.44
CA PRO A 31 -20.41 -5.56 -7.98
C PRO A 31 -20.27 -5.58 -9.51
N ASN A 32 -20.91 -4.64 -10.21
CA ASN A 32 -20.74 -4.48 -11.66
C ASN A 32 -19.37 -3.87 -11.99
N TYR A 33 -18.48 -4.66 -12.59
CA TYR A 33 -17.12 -4.26 -12.98
C TYR A 33 -17.09 -3.07 -13.96
N LYS A 34 -18.12 -2.89 -14.80
CA LYS A 34 -18.19 -1.71 -15.70
C LYS A 34 -18.40 -0.39 -14.96
N ILE A 35 -18.91 -0.46 -13.73
CA ILE A 35 -19.07 0.71 -12.85
C ILE A 35 -17.84 0.84 -11.96
N ARG A 36 -17.35 -0.27 -11.41
CA ARG A 36 -16.22 -0.29 -10.48
C ARG A 36 -14.88 0.00 -11.17
N ASP A 37 -14.53 -0.81 -12.15
CA ASP A 37 -13.24 -0.79 -12.84
C ASP A 37 -13.24 0.33 -13.89
N ASP A 38 -14.11 0.20 -14.90
CA ASP A 38 -14.09 1.04 -16.10
C ASP A 38 -14.52 2.50 -15.86
N LEU A 39 -15.23 2.76 -14.75
CA LEU A 39 -15.76 4.09 -14.43
C LEU A 39 -15.14 4.65 -13.16
N ILE A 40 -15.44 4.08 -11.99
CA ILE A 40 -15.04 4.65 -10.70
C ILE A 40 -13.52 4.65 -10.57
N PHE A 41 -12.89 3.49 -10.71
CA PHE A 41 -11.46 3.37 -10.48
C PHE A 41 -10.66 4.11 -11.55
N VAL A 42 -11.01 3.98 -12.84
CA VAL A 42 -10.39 4.78 -13.90
C VAL A 42 -10.52 6.28 -13.63
N SER A 43 -11.68 6.78 -13.20
CA SER A 43 -11.86 8.21 -12.89
C SER A 43 -10.99 8.65 -11.70
N LEU A 44 -10.96 7.89 -10.61
CA LEU A 44 -10.14 8.18 -9.43
C LEU A 44 -8.65 8.14 -9.74
N ALA A 45 -8.18 7.08 -10.39
CA ALA A 45 -6.78 6.90 -10.78
C ALA A 45 -6.34 8.02 -11.71
N ARG A 46 -7.12 8.30 -12.76
CA ARG A 46 -6.84 9.39 -13.68
C ARG A 46 -6.78 10.74 -12.97
N ALA A 47 -7.75 11.03 -12.10
CA ALA A 47 -7.80 12.30 -11.39
C ALA A 47 -6.60 12.53 -10.46
N ILE A 48 -6.06 11.47 -9.86
CA ILE A 48 -4.86 11.52 -9.02
C ILE A 48 -3.59 11.56 -9.88
N GLN A 49 -3.44 10.64 -10.84
CA GLN A 49 -2.20 10.47 -11.60
C GLN A 49 -1.96 11.62 -12.59
N GLU A 50 -3.01 12.10 -13.25
CA GLU A 50 -2.96 13.24 -14.18
C GLU A 50 -3.14 14.59 -13.47
N GLN A 51 -3.23 14.59 -12.13
CA GLN A 51 -3.30 15.80 -11.31
C GLN A 51 -4.54 16.67 -11.59
N LEU A 52 -5.67 16.05 -11.91
CA LEU A 52 -6.93 16.73 -12.23
C LEU A 52 -7.69 17.17 -10.97
N PHE A 53 -7.41 16.56 -9.81
CA PHE A 53 -7.91 17.08 -8.54
C PHE A 53 -7.12 18.31 -8.10
N THR A 54 -7.82 19.30 -7.54
CA THR A 54 -7.14 20.35 -6.76
C THR A 54 -6.51 19.74 -5.50
N LYS A 55 -5.60 20.49 -4.85
CA LYS A 55 -5.02 20.05 -3.56
C LYS A 55 -6.10 19.81 -2.50
N ASP A 56 -7.12 20.67 -2.45
CA ASP A 56 -8.23 20.54 -1.50
C ASP A 56 -9.08 19.30 -1.81
N GLN A 57 -9.26 18.97 -3.09
CA GLN A 57 -9.94 17.73 -3.49
C GLN A 57 -9.13 16.49 -3.15
N PHE A 58 -7.81 16.52 -3.34
CA PHE A 58 -6.93 15.43 -2.92
C PHE A 58 -7.00 15.22 -1.40
N ASP A 59 -6.92 16.29 -0.61
CA ASP A 59 -7.06 16.23 0.85
C ASP A 59 -8.43 15.67 1.25
N PHE A 60 -9.49 16.11 0.56
CA PHE A 60 -10.84 15.62 0.76
C PHE A 60 -10.94 14.11 0.50
N VAL A 61 -10.39 13.62 -0.61
CA VAL A 61 -10.35 12.18 -0.93
C VAL A 61 -9.64 11.39 0.17
N VAL A 62 -8.48 11.86 0.63
CA VAL A 62 -7.70 11.20 1.69
C VAL A 62 -8.52 11.10 2.98
N VAL A 63 -9.13 12.20 3.42
CA VAL A 63 -9.94 12.25 4.64
C VAL A 63 -11.14 11.31 4.55
N GLU A 64 -11.87 11.38 3.44
CA GLU A 64 -13.07 10.58 3.24
C GLU A 64 -12.76 9.08 3.07
N ALA A 65 -11.66 8.73 2.40
CA ALA A 65 -11.25 7.34 2.23
C ALA A 65 -10.75 6.72 3.56
N LEU A 66 -9.95 7.46 4.35
CA LEU A 66 -9.52 7.01 5.68
C LEU A 66 -10.71 6.83 6.64
N LYS A 67 -11.69 7.75 6.60
CA LYS A 67 -12.90 7.70 7.43
C LYS A 67 -13.73 6.44 7.18
N ARG A 68 -13.79 5.96 5.93
CA ARG A 68 -14.55 4.75 5.54
C ARG A 68 -13.94 3.45 6.06
N GLN A 69 -12.65 3.44 6.42
CA GLN A 69 -11.91 2.24 6.83
C GLN A 69 -12.10 1.08 5.84
N GLY A 70 -12.12 1.39 4.53
CA GLY A 70 -12.50 0.43 3.48
C GLY A 70 -11.65 -0.83 3.45
N LEU A 71 -10.37 -0.75 3.86
CA LEU A 71 -9.47 -1.90 4.00
C LEU A 71 -9.89 -2.92 5.07
N LEU A 72 -10.68 -2.49 6.06
CA LEU A 72 -11.16 -3.34 7.17
C LEU A 72 -12.61 -3.76 6.97
N TYR A 73 -13.23 -3.39 5.84
CA TYR A 73 -14.65 -3.57 5.59
C TYR A 73 -15.02 -5.06 5.58
N LYS A 74 -15.82 -5.46 6.58
CA LYS A 74 -16.35 -6.82 6.74
C LYS A 74 -15.28 -7.89 6.46
N LYS A 75 -14.12 -7.78 7.11
CA LYS A 75 -12.93 -8.59 6.85
C LYS A 75 -13.13 -10.12 6.84
N GLU A 76 -14.16 -10.62 7.51
CA GLU A 76 -14.50 -12.05 7.55
C GLU A 76 -15.39 -12.49 6.37
N GLU A 77 -15.91 -11.54 5.57
CA GLU A 77 -16.77 -11.79 4.42
C GLU A 77 -15.97 -11.74 3.10
N VAL A 78 -16.31 -12.66 2.19
CA VAL A 78 -15.79 -12.74 0.82
C VAL A 78 -16.78 -12.14 -0.20
N GLY A 79 -16.41 -12.11 -1.49
CA GLY A 79 -17.27 -11.63 -2.57
C GLY A 79 -17.33 -10.10 -2.62
N GLN A 80 -18.52 -9.51 -2.54
CA GLN A 80 -18.67 -8.05 -2.66
C GLN A 80 -17.89 -7.27 -1.57
N ALA A 81 -17.80 -7.81 -0.35
CA ALA A 81 -17.00 -7.21 0.71
C ALA A 81 -15.51 -7.11 0.33
N THR A 82 -14.97 -8.14 -0.32
CA THR A 82 -13.59 -8.16 -0.83
C THR A 82 -13.37 -7.10 -1.90
N LEU A 83 -14.36 -6.82 -2.76
CA LEU A 83 -14.24 -5.75 -3.76
C LEU A 83 -13.99 -4.39 -3.11
N ILE A 84 -14.67 -4.09 -2.00
CA ILE A 84 -14.47 -2.82 -1.28
C ILE A 84 -13.05 -2.75 -0.71
N ARG A 85 -12.57 -3.81 -0.06
CA ARG A 85 -11.21 -3.85 0.49
C ARG A 85 -10.15 -3.74 -0.61
N SER A 86 -10.27 -4.56 -1.65
CA SER A 86 -9.36 -4.63 -2.79
C SER A 86 -9.23 -3.29 -3.51
N PHE A 87 -10.34 -2.65 -3.89
CA PHE A 87 -10.27 -1.38 -4.62
C PHE A 87 -9.94 -0.20 -3.70
N THR A 88 -10.19 -0.30 -2.39
CA THR A 88 -9.63 0.66 -1.42
C THR A 88 -8.11 0.55 -1.34
N ALA A 89 -7.54 -0.68 -1.37
CA ALA A 89 -6.09 -0.87 -1.40
C ALA A 89 -5.46 -0.20 -2.62
N LEU A 90 -6.10 -0.37 -3.78
CA LEU A 90 -5.63 0.25 -5.01
C LEU A 90 -5.75 1.78 -4.99
N LEU A 91 -6.81 2.34 -4.39
CA LEU A 91 -6.92 3.78 -4.17
C LEU A 91 -5.79 4.29 -3.25
N PHE A 92 -5.52 3.59 -2.14
CA PHE A 92 -4.46 3.98 -1.22
C PHE A 92 -3.08 3.93 -1.87
N ALA A 93 -2.82 2.95 -2.73
CA ALA A 93 -1.60 2.88 -3.52
C ALA A 93 -1.42 4.16 -4.37
N ASN A 94 -2.47 4.59 -5.08
CA ASN A 94 -2.45 5.81 -5.88
C ASN A 94 -2.21 7.08 -5.04
N LEU A 95 -2.84 7.18 -3.86
CA LEU A 95 -2.65 8.33 -2.97
C LEU A 95 -1.23 8.41 -2.42
N LEU A 96 -0.66 7.28 -1.97
CA LEU A 96 0.71 7.21 -1.47
C LEU A 96 1.73 7.49 -2.58
N ASN A 97 1.51 6.94 -3.77
CA ASN A 97 2.35 7.18 -4.93
C ASN A 97 2.42 8.67 -5.27
N ALA A 98 1.25 9.33 -5.28
CA ALA A 98 1.13 10.74 -5.58
C ALA A 98 1.75 11.64 -4.49
N ASP A 99 1.71 11.23 -3.22
CA ASP A 99 2.38 11.93 -2.11
C ASP A 99 3.91 11.77 -2.14
N ALA A 100 4.41 10.63 -2.61
CA ALA A 100 5.84 10.31 -2.67
C ALA A 100 6.59 10.94 -3.86
N LYS A 101 5.91 11.14 -5.00
CA LYS A 101 6.52 11.61 -6.25
C LYS A 101 6.86 13.10 -6.22
N LYS A 102 8.15 13.45 -6.34
CA LYS A 102 8.65 14.84 -6.30
C LYS A 102 8.01 15.79 -7.33
N ASN A 103 7.59 15.27 -8.49
CA ASN A 103 6.96 16.05 -9.56
C ASN A 103 5.42 16.07 -9.49
N SER A 104 4.82 15.46 -8.47
CA SER A 104 3.38 15.48 -8.23
C SER A 104 2.94 16.79 -7.58
N LEU A 105 1.80 17.34 -8.00
CA LEU A 105 1.10 18.44 -7.31
C LEU A 105 0.86 18.14 -5.82
N TYR A 106 0.78 16.85 -5.47
CA TYR A 106 0.49 16.36 -4.14
C TYR A 106 1.74 15.92 -3.36
N PHE A 107 2.95 16.21 -3.87
CA PHE A 107 4.19 15.84 -3.21
C PHE A 107 4.21 16.35 -1.76
N LYS A 108 4.40 15.42 -0.82
CA LYS A 108 4.40 15.65 0.63
C LYS A 108 3.13 16.31 1.18
N ARG A 109 2.00 16.22 0.48
CA ARG A 109 0.73 16.83 0.88
C ARG A 109 0.11 16.15 2.11
N LEU A 110 0.25 14.83 2.23
CA LEU A 110 -0.23 14.08 3.38
C LEU A 110 0.49 14.52 4.66
N SER A 111 -0.26 14.70 5.75
CA SER A 111 0.33 14.85 7.08
C SER A 111 1.00 13.55 7.54
N SER A 112 1.92 13.65 8.50
CA SER A 112 2.54 12.47 9.13
C SER A 112 1.50 11.53 9.73
N HIS A 113 0.44 12.07 10.33
CA HIS A 113 -0.68 11.28 10.86
C HIS A 113 -1.44 10.54 9.77
N GLN A 114 -1.78 11.19 8.66
CA GLN A 114 -2.47 10.53 7.53
C GLN A 114 -1.59 9.46 6.88
N ARG A 115 -0.30 9.74 6.66
CA ARG A 115 0.67 8.77 6.17
C ARG A 115 0.70 7.54 7.07
N MET A 116 0.82 7.74 8.39
CA MET A 116 0.85 6.63 9.33
C MET A 116 -0.48 5.86 9.33
N ALA A 117 -1.62 6.54 9.27
CA ALA A 117 -2.92 5.86 9.19
C ALA A 117 -3.06 4.98 7.93
N LEU A 118 -2.62 5.47 6.77
CA LEU A 118 -2.58 4.67 5.52
C LEU A 118 -1.62 3.49 5.66
N PHE A 119 -0.45 3.70 6.26
CA PHE A 119 0.54 2.66 6.52
C PHE A 119 -0.02 1.55 7.42
N GLU A 120 -0.62 1.90 8.56
CA GLU A 120 -1.20 0.91 9.49
C GLU A 120 -2.35 0.13 8.85
N GLN A 121 -3.26 0.82 8.16
CA GLN A 121 -4.38 0.14 7.50
C GLN A 121 -3.88 -0.76 6.35
N GLY A 122 -2.89 -0.30 5.59
CA GLY A 122 -2.28 -1.08 4.52
C GLY A 122 -1.55 -2.32 5.02
N LEU A 123 -0.74 -2.20 6.07
CA LEU A 123 -0.11 -3.35 6.72
C LEU A 123 -1.16 -4.32 7.26
N SER A 124 -2.19 -3.81 7.95
CA SER A 124 -3.29 -4.64 8.44
C SER A 124 -3.94 -5.43 7.31
N TYR A 125 -4.27 -4.79 6.19
CA TYR A 125 -4.84 -5.44 5.01
C TYR A 125 -3.93 -6.56 4.47
N LEU A 126 -2.63 -6.31 4.32
CA LEU A 126 -1.66 -7.30 3.82
C LEU A 126 -1.51 -8.52 4.73
N LEU A 127 -1.68 -8.31 6.04
CA LEU A 127 -1.60 -9.37 7.04
C LEU A 127 -2.88 -10.21 7.10
N TYR A 128 -4.06 -9.57 7.02
CA TYR A 128 -5.34 -10.24 7.28
C TYR A 128 -6.12 -10.65 6.03
N GLU A 129 -5.88 -10.04 4.86
CA GLU A 129 -6.59 -10.45 3.66
C GLU A 129 -6.20 -11.88 3.27
N ASN A 130 -7.22 -12.70 3.01
CA ASN A 130 -7.09 -14.12 2.70
C ASN A 130 -7.98 -14.54 1.51
N ASP A 131 -8.80 -13.63 0.97
CA ASP A 131 -9.56 -13.91 -0.24
C ASP A 131 -8.62 -13.95 -1.46
N SER A 132 -8.35 -15.17 -1.91
CA SER A 132 -7.48 -15.45 -3.06
C SER A 132 -8.24 -15.48 -4.40
N THR A 133 -9.51 -15.06 -4.40
CA THR A 133 -10.33 -15.02 -5.61
C THR A 133 -9.69 -14.12 -6.67
N GLY A 134 -9.37 -14.68 -7.82
CA GLY A 134 -8.91 -13.96 -9.00
C GLY A 134 -10.10 -13.39 -9.78
N TYR A 135 -10.53 -14.12 -10.80
CA TYR A 135 -11.71 -13.79 -11.60
C TYR A 135 -12.97 -14.47 -11.02
N SER A 136 -14.06 -13.71 -10.95
CA SER A 136 -15.41 -14.18 -10.64
C SER A 136 -16.32 -13.91 -11.84
N GLU A 137 -17.16 -14.87 -12.22
CA GLU A 137 -18.18 -14.65 -13.26
C GLU A 137 -19.20 -13.58 -12.86
N GLU A 138 -19.48 -13.44 -11.56
CA GLU A 138 -20.44 -12.47 -11.04
C GLU A 138 -19.84 -11.06 -10.97
N TYR A 139 -18.59 -10.95 -10.50
CA TYR A 139 -17.98 -9.67 -10.14
C TYR A 139 -16.87 -9.20 -11.08
N GLY A 140 -16.42 -10.04 -12.02
CA GLY A 140 -15.18 -9.82 -12.76
C GLY A 140 -13.96 -10.03 -11.87
N TRP A 141 -12.91 -9.24 -12.10
CA TRP A 141 -11.67 -9.34 -11.34
C TRP A 141 -11.80 -8.76 -9.92
N VAL A 142 -11.53 -9.60 -8.91
CA VAL A 142 -11.56 -9.20 -7.49
C VAL A 142 -10.20 -8.65 -7.05
N HIS A 143 -9.09 -9.30 -7.45
CA HIS A 143 -7.72 -8.79 -7.34
C HIS A 143 -7.22 -8.38 -5.94
N ALA A 144 -7.76 -8.97 -4.87
CA ALA A 144 -7.40 -8.57 -3.50
C ALA A 144 -5.88 -8.60 -3.23
N PHE A 145 -5.21 -9.70 -3.60
CA PHE A 145 -3.76 -9.80 -3.44
C PHE A 145 -2.95 -8.95 -4.42
N ALA A 146 -3.45 -8.76 -5.65
CA ALA A 146 -2.76 -7.92 -6.63
C ALA A 146 -2.75 -6.45 -6.19
N HIS A 147 -3.91 -5.91 -5.83
CA HIS A 147 -4.01 -4.54 -5.31
C HIS A 147 -3.34 -4.39 -3.95
N GLY A 148 -3.31 -5.45 -3.14
CA GLY A 148 -2.46 -5.50 -1.94
C GLY A 148 -0.98 -5.36 -2.27
N ALA A 149 -0.48 -6.11 -3.25
CA ALA A 149 0.90 -6.00 -3.70
C ALA A 149 1.21 -4.59 -4.21
N ASP A 150 0.31 -3.96 -4.99
CA ASP A 150 0.47 -2.57 -5.41
C ASP A 150 0.60 -1.62 -4.21
N LEU A 151 -0.28 -1.77 -3.20
CA LEU A 151 -0.21 -0.99 -1.97
C LEU A 151 1.10 -1.23 -1.20
N LEU A 152 1.55 -2.48 -1.11
CA LEU A 152 2.81 -2.83 -0.43
C LEU A 152 4.02 -2.19 -1.14
N VAL A 153 4.03 -2.18 -2.47
CA VAL A 153 5.07 -1.52 -3.26
C VAL A 153 5.10 -0.04 -2.90
N GLU A 154 3.95 0.64 -2.94
CA GLU A 154 3.90 2.07 -2.61
C GLU A 154 4.29 2.34 -1.15
N ILE A 155 3.98 1.44 -0.22
CA ILE A 155 4.45 1.53 1.17
C ILE A 155 5.99 1.39 1.26
N ILE A 156 6.57 0.41 0.59
CA ILE A 156 8.02 0.15 0.63
C ILE A 156 8.81 1.30 0.00
N TYR A 157 8.32 1.86 -1.10
CA TYR A 157 8.99 2.93 -1.84
C TYR A 157 8.73 4.33 -1.28
N HIS A 158 7.79 4.49 -0.34
CA HIS A 158 7.47 5.80 0.22
C HIS A 158 8.65 6.35 1.05
N PRO A 159 9.15 7.56 0.76
CA PRO A 159 10.37 8.09 1.38
C PRO A 159 10.26 8.37 2.89
N ASP A 160 9.04 8.43 3.42
CA ASP A 160 8.77 8.67 4.85
C ASP A 160 8.34 7.41 5.63
N PHE A 161 8.35 6.22 5.00
CA PHE A 161 7.96 5.00 5.70
C PHE A 161 9.15 4.18 6.21
N PRO A 162 9.06 3.63 7.42
CA PRO A 162 10.11 2.80 7.99
C PRO A 162 10.04 1.38 7.39
N ILE A 163 10.87 1.10 6.39
CA ILE A 163 10.92 -0.23 5.73
C ILE A 163 11.20 -1.38 6.70
N THR A 164 11.96 -1.14 7.77
CA THR A 164 12.22 -2.10 8.85
C THR A 164 10.94 -2.67 9.42
N ARG A 165 9.91 -1.83 9.56
CA ARG A 165 8.61 -2.20 10.11
C ARG A 165 7.83 -3.15 9.22
N VAL A 166 7.93 -2.99 7.91
CA VAL A 166 7.32 -3.93 6.96
C VAL A 166 7.91 -5.33 7.17
N ILE A 167 9.23 -5.44 7.29
CA ILE A 167 9.93 -6.73 7.42
C ILE A 167 9.60 -7.41 8.75
N TYR A 168 9.79 -6.72 9.89
CA TYR A 168 9.58 -7.38 11.17
C TYR A 168 8.09 -7.69 11.43
N GLN A 169 7.14 -6.87 10.94
CA GLN A 169 5.71 -7.19 11.04
C GLN A 169 5.35 -8.42 10.20
N ALA A 170 5.90 -8.55 8.99
CA ALA A 170 5.69 -9.75 8.18
C ALA A 170 6.23 -11.02 8.86
N VAL A 171 7.36 -10.91 9.55
CA VAL A 171 7.93 -12.01 10.36
C VAL A 171 7.06 -12.32 11.58
N LEU A 172 6.68 -11.30 12.36
CA LEU A 172 5.86 -11.45 13.58
C LEU A 172 4.52 -12.14 13.30
N ASN A 173 3.94 -11.88 12.13
CA ASN A 173 2.65 -12.44 11.72
C ASN A 173 2.80 -13.67 10.80
N GLU A 174 3.99 -14.28 10.76
CA GLU A 174 4.28 -15.52 10.02
C GLU A 174 4.04 -15.44 8.49
N ARG A 175 3.86 -14.24 7.94
CA ARG A 175 3.73 -14.00 6.50
C ARG A 175 5.10 -14.07 5.80
N LEU A 176 6.20 -13.91 6.55
CA LEU A 176 7.57 -14.04 6.08
C LEU A 176 8.39 -14.93 7.02
N SER A 177 8.84 -16.08 6.52
CA SER A 177 9.67 -17.03 7.28
C SER A 177 11.03 -16.43 7.63
N GLN A 178 11.43 -16.57 8.91
CA GLN A 178 12.76 -16.17 9.38
C GLN A 178 13.89 -16.90 8.65
N THR A 179 13.73 -18.19 8.34
CA THR A 179 14.69 -18.97 7.54
C THR A 179 14.81 -18.40 6.13
N ARG A 180 13.71 -17.99 5.49
CA ARG A 180 13.79 -17.33 4.17
C ARG A 180 14.52 -15.99 4.25
N VAL A 181 14.30 -15.22 5.32
CA VAL A 181 15.05 -13.98 5.57
C VAL A 181 16.53 -14.30 5.76
N ALA A 182 16.89 -15.27 6.58
CA ALA A 182 18.28 -15.68 6.80
C ALA A 182 18.98 -16.12 5.49
N VAL A 183 18.32 -16.97 4.70
CA VAL A 183 18.81 -17.38 3.37
C VAL A 183 19.00 -16.19 2.44
N TRP A 184 18.06 -15.24 2.41
CA TRP A 184 18.24 -14.03 1.62
C TRP A 184 19.43 -13.19 2.12
N LEU A 185 19.57 -12.99 3.43
CA LEU A 185 20.69 -12.23 4.00
C LEU A 185 22.04 -12.85 3.67
N THR A 186 22.17 -14.18 3.74
CA THR A 186 23.42 -14.88 3.34
C THR A 186 23.73 -14.79 1.85
N SER A 187 22.75 -14.48 1.01
CA SER A 187 22.96 -14.21 -0.42
C SER A 187 23.45 -12.79 -0.73
N LEU A 188 23.39 -11.87 0.24
CA LEU A 188 23.86 -10.50 0.07
C LEU A 188 25.38 -10.44 0.14
N SER A 189 25.99 -9.67 -0.76
CA SER A 189 27.43 -9.44 -0.80
C SER A 189 27.71 -7.95 -0.78
N PHE A 190 28.59 -7.54 0.13
CA PHE A 190 29.05 -6.16 0.26
C PHE A 190 30.58 -6.16 0.09
N PRO A 191 31.11 -5.79 -1.09
CA PRO A 191 32.55 -5.85 -1.36
C PRO A 191 33.36 -4.86 -0.52
N LEU A 192 32.73 -3.78 -0.03
CA LEU A 192 33.34 -2.74 0.83
C LEU A 192 34.58 -2.09 0.20
N GLU A 193 34.64 -2.02 -1.13
CA GLU A 193 35.81 -1.50 -1.87
C GLU A 193 35.76 0.03 -1.98
N ASN A 194 34.57 0.61 -1.95
CA ASN A 194 34.37 2.06 -2.09
C ASN A 194 33.34 2.61 -1.08
N SER A 195 33.17 3.92 -1.08
CA SER A 195 32.28 4.62 -0.15
C SER A 195 30.80 4.26 -0.34
N ILE A 196 30.36 3.95 -1.56
CA ILE A 196 28.98 3.54 -1.86
C ILE A 196 28.72 2.17 -1.23
N ASP A 197 29.63 1.21 -1.40
CA ASP A 197 29.51 -0.12 -0.81
C ASP A 197 29.40 -0.05 0.71
N PHE A 198 30.23 0.81 1.33
CA PHE A 198 30.19 1.04 2.77
C PHE A 198 28.86 1.65 3.22
N ILE A 199 28.33 2.63 2.50
CA ILE A 199 27.01 3.23 2.79
C ILE A 199 25.91 2.18 2.69
N GLN A 200 25.93 1.35 1.64
CA GLN A 200 24.94 0.28 1.45
C GLN A 200 25.00 -0.73 2.60
N PHE A 201 26.19 -1.22 2.95
CA PHE A 201 26.38 -2.12 4.09
C PHE A 201 25.89 -1.50 5.41
N SER A 202 26.25 -0.24 5.68
CA SER A 202 25.85 0.47 6.89
C SER A 202 24.32 0.64 7.00
N ASN A 203 23.66 0.94 5.88
CA ASN A 203 22.20 1.05 5.82
C ASN A 203 21.52 -0.30 6.09
N VAL A 204 22.01 -1.39 5.47
CA VAL A 204 21.48 -2.74 5.70
C VAL A 204 21.71 -3.16 7.15
N ARG A 205 22.90 -2.95 7.71
CA ARG A 205 23.18 -3.23 9.12
C ARG A 205 22.23 -2.49 10.06
N SER A 206 21.99 -1.21 9.82
CA SER A 206 21.08 -0.40 10.65
C SER A 206 19.64 -0.91 10.58
N CYS A 207 19.20 -1.35 9.39
CA CYS A 207 17.91 -2.00 9.18
C CYS A 207 17.82 -3.33 9.97
N LEU A 208 18.85 -4.17 9.89
CA LEU A 208 18.91 -5.46 10.58
C LEU A 208 18.92 -5.32 12.10
N LEU A 209 19.61 -4.31 12.63
CA LEU A 209 19.63 -4.04 14.07
C LEU A 209 18.22 -3.72 14.59
N GLU A 210 17.44 -2.92 13.86
CA GLU A 210 16.06 -2.63 14.23
C GLU A 210 15.20 -3.90 14.21
N ILE A 211 15.30 -4.71 13.15
CA ILE A 211 14.58 -5.99 13.05
C ILE A 211 14.93 -6.90 14.23
N TYR A 212 16.22 -7.03 14.55
CA TYR A 212 16.71 -7.80 15.70
C TYR A 212 16.04 -7.30 16.99
N LEU A 213 16.10 -6.00 17.26
CA LEU A 213 15.60 -5.42 18.51
C LEU A 213 14.09 -5.65 18.66
N GLN A 214 13.32 -5.45 17.59
CA GLN A 214 11.87 -5.64 17.62
C GLN A 214 11.49 -7.11 17.78
N LEU A 215 12.07 -8.04 17.02
CA LEU A 215 11.75 -9.47 17.15
C LEU A 215 12.22 -10.05 18.49
N ASN A 216 13.37 -9.62 19.00
CA ASN A 216 13.89 -10.04 20.30
C ASN A 216 13.05 -9.49 21.46
N LYS A 217 12.56 -8.26 21.35
CA LYS A 217 11.62 -7.66 22.32
C LYS A 217 10.34 -8.50 22.45
N GLU A 218 9.80 -8.97 21.33
CA GLU A 218 8.63 -9.86 21.28
C GLU A 218 8.96 -11.33 21.61
N LYS A 219 10.23 -11.67 21.85
CA LYS A 219 10.73 -13.02 22.16
C LYS A 219 10.44 -14.07 21.08
N VAL A 220 10.38 -13.66 19.82
CA VAL A 220 10.14 -14.56 18.68
C VAL A 220 11.34 -14.73 17.75
N LEU A 221 12.46 -14.04 18.02
CA LEU A 221 13.65 -14.11 17.18
C LEU A 221 14.28 -15.52 17.26
N ALA A 222 14.35 -16.20 16.12
CA ALA A 222 14.97 -17.52 16.01
C ALA A 222 16.49 -17.42 16.03
N ASP A 223 17.16 -18.44 16.60
CA ASP A 223 18.63 -18.47 16.70
C ASP A 223 19.32 -18.39 15.31
N GLU A 224 18.77 -19.07 14.29
CA GLU A 224 19.29 -19.00 12.92
C GLU A 224 19.32 -17.56 12.38
N LEU A 225 18.21 -16.82 12.50
CA LEU A 225 18.14 -15.45 12.03
C LEU A 225 19.02 -14.53 12.88
N LYS A 226 19.08 -14.78 14.19
CA LYS A 226 19.95 -14.06 15.12
C LYS A 226 21.42 -14.17 14.71
N GLU A 227 21.91 -15.39 14.51
CA GLU A 227 23.28 -15.67 14.06
C GLU A 227 23.56 -15.06 12.69
N THR A 228 22.60 -15.15 11.76
CA THR A 228 22.74 -14.56 10.43
C THR A 228 22.86 -13.03 10.48
N ILE A 229 22.06 -12.35 11.32
CA ILE A 229 22.17 -10.90 11.53
C ILE A 229 23.54 -10.54 12.11
N HIS A 230 24.11 -11.37 12.99
CA HIS A 230 25.44 -11.15 13.56
C HIS A 230 26.58 -11.21 12.54
N LEU A 231 26.38 -11.81 11.36
CA LEU A 231 27.36 -11.73 10.26
C LEU A 231 27.57 -10.30 9.74
N PHE A 232 26.63 -9.40 10.04
CA PHE A 232 26.68 -7.99 9.67
C PHE A 232 27.15 -7.08 10.81
N SER A 233 27.51 -7.64 11.99
CA SER A 233 28.21 -6.92 13.06
C SER A 233 29.73 -6.96 12.88
N TYR A 234 30.40 -5.90 13.34
CA TYR A 234 31.87 -5.82 13.40
C TYR A 234 32.46 -6.80 14.41
#